data_AF-A0A832E1P2-F1
#
_entry.id   AF-A0A832E1P2-F1
#
_cell.length_a   1.000
_cell.length_b   1.000
_cell.length_c   1.000
_cell.angle_alpha   90.00
_cell.angle_beta   90.00
_cell.angle_gamma   90.00
#
_symmetry.space_group_name_H-M   'P 1'
#
loop_
_entity.id
_entity.type
_entity.pdbx_description
1 polymer ?
#
loop_
_entity_poly.entity_id
_entity_poly.type
_entity_poly.pdbx_seq_one_letter_code
_entity_poly.pdbx_strand_id
1 'polypeptide(L)'
;MKRWMIAVLGVTLMLWGGCGKGSTNPDDGTEEPPKDVRAEVQQLINDGWAAFESGDFETAVTTFTDAIVKENGKYDTLRAEALSGRGWSRIYLSELQNARNDFDGGNRLKTTQQVKNDIKAGFGVV
;
A
#
# COMPACT_ATOMS: atom_id res chain seq x y z
N MET A 1 -8.89 -3.62 -24.09
CA MET A 1 -10.16 -4.20 -24.63
C MET A 1 -10.05 -5.72 -24.66
N LYS A 2 -11.19 -6.43 -24.55
CA LYS A 2 -11.33 -7.87 -24.28
C LYS A 2 -10.68 -8.80 -25.32
N ARG A 3 -9.94 -9.81 -24.84
CA ARG A 3 -9.71 -11.16 -25.40
C ARG A 3 -9.37 -12.05 -24.20
N TRP A 4 -9.95 -13.23 -23.94
CA TRP A 4 -11.05 -13.96 -24.58
C TRP A 4 -11.98 -14.55 -23.49
N MET A 5 -13.07 -15.20 -23.91
CA MET A 5 -13.76 -16.27 -23.15
C MET A 5 -13.58 -17.58 -23.93
N ILE A 6 -13.49 -18.73 -23.25
CA ILE A 6 -13.79 -20.04 -23.84
C ILE A 6 -14.82 -20.74 -22.92
N ALA A 7 -15.82 -21.34 -23.55
CA ALA A 7 -17.00 -21.94 -22.91
C ALA A 7 -16.69 -23.34 -22.34
N VAL A 8 -17.18 -23.67 -21.14
CA VAL A 8 -18.40 -24.46 -20.87
C VAL A 8 -18.39 -25.90 -21.43
N LEU A 9 -18.56 -26.86 -20.51
CA LEU A 9 -19.21 -28.18 -20.56
C LEU A 9 -18.53 -29.01 -19.44
N GLY A 10 -19.19 -29.58 -18.42
CA GLY A 10 -20.59 -29.88 -18.15
C GLY A 10 -20.66 -31.27 -17.49
N VAL A 11 -21.77 -31.64 -16.81
CA VAL A 11 -22.07 -33.02 -16.30
C VAL A 11 -21.22 -33.48 -15.08
N THR A 12 -21.76 -34.02 -13.96
CA THR A 12 -23.13 -34.12 -13.42
C THR A 12 -23.12 -34.27 -11.89
N LEU A 13 -24.24 -33.85 -11.29
CA LEU A 13 -24.81 -34.25 -10.01
C LEU A 13 -24.45 -35.67 -9.49
N MET A 14 -23.97 -35.76 -8.24
CA MET A 14 -24.34 -36.84 -7.33
C MET A 14 -24.62 -36.27 -5.92
N LEU A 15 -25.81 -36.59 -5.40
CA LEU A 15 -26.27 -36.21 -4.07
C LEU A 15 -26.12 -37.40 -3.12
N TRP A 16 -25.38 -37.21 -2.03
CA TRP A 16 -25.56 -37.83 -0.71
C TRP A 16 -24.81 -36.91 0.27
N GLY A 17 -25.30 -36.56 1.45
CA GLY A 17 -26.34 -37.23 2.24
C GLY A 17 -25.78 -37.42 3.65
N GLY A 18 -25.61 -36.33 4.40
CA GLY A 18 -24.91 -36.35 5.69
C GLY A 18 -25.42 -35.27 6.65
N CYS A 19 -26.44 -35.60 7.44
CA CYS A 19 -26.92 -34.76 8.53
C CYS A 19 -26.08 -35.04 9.78
N GLY A 20 -25.14 -34.15 10.10
CA GLY A 20 -24.30 -34.21 11.30
C GLY A 20 -24.73 -33.17 12.33
N LYS A 21 -25.35 -33.62 13.41
CA LYS A 21 -25.82 -32.76 14.51
C LYS A 21 -24.63 -32.33 15.38
N GLY A 22 -24.53 -31.03 15.67
CA GLY A 22 -23.33 -30.46 16.30
C GLY A 22 -23.12 -30.81 17.77
N SER A 23 -21.86 -30.68 18.20
CA SER A 23 -21.44 -30.36 19.57
C SER A 23 -20.17 -29.51 19.49
N THR A 24 -20.03 -28.59 20.45
CA THR A 24 -18.99 -27.56 20.50
C THR A 24 -17.70 -28.05 21.17
N ASN A 25 -16.67 -27.18 21.11
CA ASN A 25 -15.54 -26.97 22.03
C ASN A 25 -14.17 -27.10 21.33
N PRO A 26 -13.09 -26.50 21.88
CA PRO A 26 -12.90 -25.05 21.87
C PRO A 26 -11.49 -24.67 21.39
N ASP A 27 -11.22 -23.36 21.24
CA ASP A 27 -9.88 -22.76 21.35
C ASP A 27 -8.72 -23.51 20.64
N ASP A 28 -8.65 -23.36 19.33
CA ASP A 28 -7.36 -23.33 18.62
C ASP A 28 -7.01 -21.85 18.41
N GLY A 29 -6.23 -21.29 19.33
CA GLY A 29 -5.70 -19.93 19.29
C GLY A 29 -4.65 -19.69 18.20
N THR A 30 -4.87 -20.19 16.98
CA THR A 30 -4.12 -19.78 15.80
C THR A 30 -4.72 -18.48 15.24
N GLU A 31 -4.23 -17.35 15.75
CA GLU A 31 -4.27 -16.11 14.96
C GLU A 31 -3.61 -16.39 13.61
N GLU A 32 -4.39 -16.34 12.51
CA GLU A 32 -3.80 -16.44 11.17
C GLU A 32 -2.71 -15.37 11.07
N PRO A 33 -1.47 -15.74 10.68
CA PRO A 33 -0.35 -14.82 10.72
C PRO A 33 -0.69 -13.57 9.90
N PRO A 34 -0.48 -12.34 10.43
CA PRO A 34 -1.01 -11.13 9.84
C PRO A 34 -0.71 -11.05 8.35
N LYS A 35 -1.79 -10.87 7.58
CA LYS A 35 -1.77 -10.62 6.13
C LYS A 35 -0.64 -9.65 5.82
N ASP A 36 0.33 -10.10 5.02
CA ASP A 36 1.69 -9.53 4.98
C ASP A 36 1.71 -8.00 5.15
N VAL A 37 2.30 -7.53 6.26
CA VAL A 37 2.39 -6.10 6.61
C VAL A 37 3.00 -5.30 5.45
N ARG A 38 3.89 -5.91 4.66
CA ARG A 38 4.45 -5.31 3.45
C ARG A 38 3.40 -5.05 2.37
N ALA A 39 2.43 -5.94 2.20
CA ALA A 39 1.31 -5.78 1.28
C ALA A 39 0.34 -4.69 1.77
N GLU A 40 0.08 -4.60 3.07
CA GLU A 40 -0.74 -3.52 3.64
C GLU A 40 -0.07 -2.14 3.51
N VAL A 41 1.25 -2.06 3.73
CA VAL A 41 2.05 -0.85 3.45
C VAL A 41 2.02 -0.48 1.97
N GLN A 42 2.17 -1.46 1.07
CA GLN A 42 2.08 -1.23 -0.36
C GLN A 42 0.69 -0.74 -0.79
N GLN A 43 -0.39 -1.24 -0.16
CA GLN A 43 -1.74 -0.75 -0.42
C GLN A 43 -1.91 0.71 0.03
N LEU A 44 -1.44 1.07 1.23
CA LEU A 44 -1.45 2.46 1.71
C LEU A 44 -0.66 3.40 0.78
N ILE A 45 0.46 2.95 0.22
CA ILE A 45 1.22 3.71 -0.80
C ILE A 45 0.38 3.92 -2.06
N ASN A 46 -0.28 2.88 -2.56
CA ASN A 46 -1.13 2.97 -3.74
C ASN A 46 -2.34 3.90 -3.51
N ASP A 47 -2.96 3.82 -2.33
CA ASP A 47 -4.10 4.65 -1.94
C ASP A 47 -3.70 6.12 -1.74
N GLY A 48 -2.51 6.37 -1.17
CA GLY A 48 -1.93 7.71 -1.07
C GLY A 48 -1.64 8.34 -2.44
N TRP A 49 -1.15 7.55 -3.40
CA TRP A 49 -0.99 8.01 -4.78
C TRP A 49 -2.35 8.28 -5.47
N ALA A 50 -3.35 7.43 -5.26
CA ALA A 50 -4.70 7.67 -5.79
C ALA A 50 -5.34 8.96 -5.23
N ALA A 51 -5.15 9.23 -3.93
CA ALA A 51 -5.56 10.50 -3.31
C ALA A 51 -4.82 11.70 -3.93
N PHE A 52 -3.49 11.61 -4.08
CA PHE A 52 -2.69 12.64 -4.75
C PHE A 52 -3.14 12.91 -6.20
N GLU A 53 -3.37 11.86 -7.00
CA GLU A 53 -3.85 11.97 -8.39
C GLU A 53 -5.24 12.61 -8.52
N SER A 54 -6.10 12.44 -7.49
CA SER A 54 -7.41 13.11 -7.41
C SER A 54 -7.35 14.57 -6.92
N GLY A 55 -6.19 15.03 -6.46
CA GLY A 55 -6.00 16.36 -5.86
C GLY A 55 -6.35 16.44 -4.36
N ASP A 56 -6.67 15.32 -3.71
CA ASP A 56 -6.87 15.27 -2.26
C ASP A 56 -5.52 15.08 -1.54
N PHE A 57 -4.77 16.18 -1.48
CA PHE A 57 -3.42 16.19 -0.92
C PHE A 57 -3.41 16.00 0.62
N GLU A 58 -4.47 16.37 1.33
CA GLU A 58 -4.59 16.16 2.79
C GLU A 58 -4.76 14.68 3.12
N THR A 59 -5.66 13.99 2.40
CA THR A 59 -5.78 12.53 2.51
C THR A 59 -4.48 11.85 2.09
N ALA A 60 -3.85 12.27 0.98
CA ALA A 60 -2.58 11.70 0.53
C ALA A 60 -1.48 11.81 1.60
N VAL A 61 -1.30 12.98 2.23
CA VAL A 61 -0.32 13.16 3.32
C VAL A 61 -0.61 12.23 4.50
N THR A 62 -1.88 12.03 4.83
CA THR A 62 -2.31 11.14 5.92
C THR A 62 -2.02 9.68 5.58
N THR A 63 -2.45 9.20 4.42
CA THR A 63 -2.27 7.80 3.99
C THR A 63 -0.79 7.42 3.81
N PHE A 64 0.04 8.31 3.26
CA PHE A 64 1.48 8.08 3.22
C PHE A 64 2.13 8.09 4.62
N THR A 65 1.60 8.89 5.55
CA THR A 65 2.05 8.86 6.95
C THR A 65 1.75 7.52 7.61
N ASP A 66 0.55 6.97 7.39
CA ASP A 66 0.19 5.64 7.87
C ASP A 66 1.10 4.56 7.29
N ALA A 67 1.46 4.63 6.00
CA ALA A 67 2.43 3.72 5.39
C ALA A 67 3.81 3.79 6.09
N ILE A 68 4.30 5.00 6.37
CA ILE A 68 5.61 5.26 7.04
C ILE A 68 5.61 4.78 8.50
N VAL A 69 4.49 4.89 9.20
CA VAL A 69 4.33 4.38 10.57
C VAL A 69 4.24 2.86 10.57
N LYS A 70 3.44 2.28 9.66
CA LYS A 70 3.15 0.85 9.61
C LYS A 70 4.31 -0.02 9.13
N GLU A 71 5.15 0.50 8.24
CA GLU A 71 6.36 -0.22 7.81
C GLU A 71 7.43 -0.28 8.92
N ASN A 72 7.42 0.70 9.84
CA ASN A 72 8.22 0.72 11.07
C ASN A 72 9.73 0.46 10.86
N GLY A 73 10.33 1.10 9.85
CA GLY A 73 11.74 1.02 9.50
C GLY A 73 12.21 -0.32 8.91
N LYS A 74 11.27 -1.18 8.47
CA LYS A 74 11.60 -2.52 7.94
C LYS A 74 11.85 -2.52 6.43
N TYR A 75 11.28 -1.57 5.69
CA TYR A 75 11.18 -1.65 4.23
C TYR A 75 11.69 -0.37 3.55
N ASP A 76 13.01 -0.17 3.51
CA ASP A 76 13.69 0.99 2.87
C ASP A 76 13.01 1.48 1.58
N THR A 77 12.75 0.58 0.62
CA THR A 77 12.13 0.94 -0.67
C THR A 77 10.72 1.50 -0.50
N LEU A 78 9.88 0.90 0.35
CA LEU A 78 8.50 1.34 0.60
C LEU A 78 8.47 2.62 1.43
N ARG A 79 9.38 2.75 2.42
CA ARG A 79 9.54 3.96 3.21
C ARG A 79 9.99 5.14 2.34
N ALA A 80 10.91 4.91 1.40
CA ALA A 80 11.37 5.92 0.45
C ALA A 80 10.27 6.35 -0.53
N GLU A 81 9.48 5.39 -1.03
CA GLU A 81 8.30 5.64 -1.87
C GLU A 81 7.26 6.50 -1.13
N ALA A 82 6.86 6.10 0.08
CA ALA A 82 5.90 6.84 0.89
C ALA A 82 6.41 8.24 1.30
N LEU A 83 7.70 8.39 1.60
CA LEU A 83 8.32 9.69 1.84
C LEU A 83 8.31 10.57 0.58
N SER A 84 8.60 10.00 -0.60
CA SER A 84 8.50 10.72 -1.88
C SER A 84 7.06 11.21 -2.11
N GLY A 85 6.06 10.33 -2.00
CA GLY A 85 4.65 10.68 -2.18
C GLY A 85 4.13 11.72 -1.20
N ARG A 86 4.50 11.60 0.10
CA ARG A 86 4.16 12.63 1.10
C ARG A 86 4.85 13.96 0.83
N GLY A 87 6.11 13.94 0.40
CA GLY A 87 6.86 15.13 0.01
C GLY A 87 6.19 15.86 -1.16
N TRP A 88 5.76 15.13 -2.19
CA TRP A 88 5.00 15.69 -3.30
C TRP A 88 3.66 16.26 -2.86
N SER A 89 2.87 15.52 -2.08
CA SER A 89 1.58 16.00 -1.53
C SER A 89 1.75 17.30 -0.73
N ARG A 90 2.83 17.39 0.06
CA ARG A 90 3.20 18.59 0.83
C ARG A 90 3.60 19.79 -0.01
N ILE A 91 4.19 19.61 -1.20
CA ILE A 91 4.42 20.72 -2.14
C ILE A 91 3.09 21.39 -2.52
N TYR A 92 2.07 20.60 -2.87
CA TYR A 92 0.76 21.13 -3.27
C TYR A 92 0.00 21.79 -2.11
N LEU A 93 0.24 21.36 -0.87
CA LEU A 93 -0.22 22.03 0.35
C LEU A 93 0.65 23.23 0.77
N SER A 94 1.66 23.61 -0.02
CA SER A 94 2.64 24.67 0.30
C SER A 94 3.51 24.43 1.55
N GLU A 95 3.58 23.20 2.07
CA GLU A 95 4.41 22.80 3.21
C GLU A 95 5.88 22.52 2.80
N LEU A 96 6.52 23.44 2.07
CA LEU A 96 7.79 23.19 1.38
C LEU A 96 8.92 22.68 2.29
N GLN A 97 9.02 23.17 3.53
CA GLN A 97 10.02 22.68 4.48
C GLN A 97 9.75 21.24 4.94
N ASN A 98 8.49 20.84 5.11
CA ASN A 98 8.13 19.47 5.45
C ASN A 98 8.37 18.53 4.26
N ALA A 99 8.06 18.99 3.04
CA ALA A 99 8.37 18.27 1.81
C ALA A 99 9.88 18.03 1.65
N ARG A 100 10.71 19.06 1.85
CA ARG A 100 12.17 18.93 1.84
C ARG A 100 12.66 17.89 2.85
N ASN A 101 12.13 17.90 4.08
CA ASN A 101 12.49 16.94 5.12
C ASN A 101 12.13 15.49 4.72
N ASP A 102 11.00 15.28 4.04
CA ASP A 102 10.60 13.96 3.55
C ASP A 102 11.52 13.46 2.43
N PHE A 103 11.84 14.33 1.45
CA PHE A 103 12.81 14.02 0.39
C PHE A 103 14.22 13.72 0.95
N ASP A 104 14.66 14.48 1.97
CA ASP A 104 15.90 14.22 2.71
C ASP A 104 15.90 12.87 3.41
N GLY A 105 14.74 12.44 3.95
CA GLY A 105 14.56 11.11 4.52
C GLY A 105 14.66 10.01 3.45
N GLY A 106 13.91 10.15 2.35
CA GLY A 106 13.86 9.16 1.27
C GLY A 106 15.19 8.98 0.55
N ASN A 107 15.95 10.06 0.32
CA ASN A 107 17.24 10.04 -0.38
C ASN A 107 18.33 9.25 0.36
N ARG A 108 18.16 9.00 1.68
CA ARG A 108 19.12 8.24 2.52
C ARG A 108 18.88 6.73 2.50
N LEU A 109 17.76 6.28 1.93
CA LEU A 109 17.32 4.89 1.94
C LEU A 109 17.70 4.13 0.66
N LYS A 110 17.77 2.80 0.74
CA LYS A 110 17.90 1.95 -0.46
C LYS A 110 16.56 1.92 -1.20
N THR A 111 16.51 2.51 -2.39
CA THR A 111 15.30 2.54 -3.22
C THR A 111 15.62 2.47 -4.71
N THR A 112 14.58 2.37 -5.54
CA THR A 112 14.65 2.26 -7.00
C THR A 112 15.22 3.54 -7.63
N GLN A 113 15.66 3.45 -8.89
CA GLN A 113 16.14 4.64 -9.61
C GLN A 113 15.00 5.63 -9.93
N GLN A 114 13.76 5.14 -10.06
CA GLN A 114 12.57 5.98 -10.25
C GLN A 114 12.37 6.90 -9.04
N VAL A 115 12.22 6.32 -7.84
CA VAL A 115 12.05 7.10 -6.60
C VAL A 115 13.18 8.09 -6.37
N LYS A 116 14.43 7.75 -6.70
CA LYS A 116 15.56 8.68 -6.63
C LYS A 116 15.42 9.86 -7.60
N ASN A 117 14.89 9.62 -8.80
CA ASN A 117 14.63 10.69 -9.77
C ASN A 117 13.48 11.58 -9.30
N ASP A 118 12.43 11.00 -8.73
CA ASP A 118 11.24 11.73 -8.25
C ASP A 118 11.58 12.60 -7.03
N ILE A 119 12.35 12.06 -6.07
CA ILE A 119 12.93 12.82 -4.94
C ILE A 119 13.84 13.95 -5.44
N LYS A 120 14.68 13.69 -6.45
CA LYS A 120 15.55 14.73 -7.04
C LYS A 120 14.75 15.82 -7.75
N ALA A 121 13.64 15.48 -8.41
CA ALA A 121 12.74 16.46 -9.00
C ALA A 121 12.03 17.27 -7.91
N GLY A 122 11.60 16.65 -6.81
CA GLY A 122 11.03 17.32 -5.64
C GLY A 122 11.96 18.37 -5.03
N PHE A 123 13.25 18.04 -4.84
CA PHE A 123 14.29 19.00 -4.44
C PHE A 123 14.50 20.18 -5.41
N GLY A 124 14.04 20.08 -6.66
CA GLY A 124 14.05 21.20 -7.61
C GLY A 124 12.92 22.21 -7.39
N VAL A 125 11.95 21.90 -6.52
CA VAL A 125 10.73 22.67 -6.27
C VAL A 125 10.68 23.26 -4.84
N VAL A 126 11.43 22.69 -3.88
CA VAL A 126 11.44 23.06 -2.44
C VAL A 126 12.73 23.69 -1.96
#